data_AF-A0A5N5SZG4-F1
#
_entry.id   AF-A0A5N5SZG4-F1
#
_cell.length_a   1.000
_cell.length_b   1.000
_cell.length_c   1.000
_cell.angle_alpha   90.00
_cell.angle_beta   90.00
_cell.angle_gamma   90.00
#
_symmetry.space_group_name_H-M   'P 1'
#
loop_
_entity.id
_entity.type
_entity.pdbx_description
1 polymer ?
#
loop_
_entity_poly.entity_id
_entity_poly.type
_entity_poly.pdbx_seq_one_letter_code
_entity_poly.pdbx_strand_id
1 'polypeptide(L)'
;MAFFKQRGSFSMPEEKTKIDGDAYVGENGQAAQKSSSASPSKSPSKPRGKLVSTRVRLLDGTEWDTSIEKKSKGIDLLDKVSDHLNLLEKDYFGFTFTDHHGVDTWLNLEKRISKQVKGPSEFNFQVKFYPPDPSQLAEDITRYQLCLQVRRDILTGKLPCSFVTHALMGSYMVQAEIGDYDSKEHTDISYLQDFAFAPNQTF
;
A
#
# COMPACT_ATOMS: atom_id res chain seq x y z
N MET A 1 -14.96 7.66 -1.91
CA MET A 1 -15.21 6.57 -0.95
C MET A 1 -16.58 5.90 -1.11
N ALA A 2 -17.44 6.34 -2.04
CA ALA A 2 -18.62 5.58 -2.48
C ALA A 2 -18.39 4.71 -3.74
N PHE A 3 -17.38 4.98 -4.58
CA PHE A 3 -17.23 4.31 -5.88
C PHE A 3 -16.68 2.87 -5.90
N PHE A 4 -16.35 2.24 -4.76
CA PHE A 4 -15.81 0.88 -4.81
C PHE A 4 -16.16 -0.04 -3.64
N LYS A 5 -17.38 0.06 -3.09
CA LYS A 5 -17.91 -0.97 -2.18
C LYS A 5 -18.58 -2.14 -2.89
N GLN A 6 -18.38 -2.28 -4.21
CA GLN A 6 -19.02 -3.35 -4.97
C GLN A 6 -18.10 -3.92 -6.06
N ARG A 7 -17.21 -4.81 -5.64
CA ARG A 7 -16.83 -5.99 -6.44
C ARG A 7 -16.41 -7.10 -5.48
N GLY A 8 -17.22 -8.15 -5.49
CA GLY A 8 -17.18 -9.24 -4.53
C GLY A 8 -15.93 -10.11 -4.62
N SER A 9 -15.74 -10.87 -3.56
CA SER A 9 -14.76 -11.96 -3.44
C SER A 9 -14.70 -12.83 -4.69
N PHE A 10 -13.61 -12.74 -5.43
CA PHE A 10 -13.26 -13.72 -6.46
C PHE A 10 -12.68 -14.94 -5.76
N SER A 11 -13.44 -16.03 -5.70
CA SER A 11 -12.96 -17.33 -5.26
C SER A 11 -12.48 -18.12 -6.48
N MET A 12 -11.24 -18.61 -6.46
CA MET A 12 -10.74 -19.55 -7.47
C MET A 12 -11.37 -20.93 -7.22
N PRO A 13 -11.83 -21.64 -8.26
CA PRO A 13 -12.22 -23.04 -8.10
C PRO A 13 -10.97 -23.93 -7.94
N GLU A 14 -11.02 -24.86 -7.00
CA GLU A 14 -10.02 -25.93 -6.82
C GLU A 14 -10.11 -26.93 -7.98
N GLU A 15 -9.02 -27.10 -8.73
CA GLU A 15 -8.87 -28.17 -9.71
C GLU A 15 -8.33 -29.43 -9.03
N LYS A 16 -9.18 -30.48 -8.99
CA LYS A 16 -8.83 -31.82 -8.50
C LYS A 16 -8.02 -32.57 -9.54
N THR A 17 -6.72 -32.74 -9.30
CA THR A 17 -5.91 -33.71 -10.04
C THR A 17 -6.24 -35.13 -9.56
N LYS A 18 -6.92 -35.91 -10.41
CA LYS A 18 -6.99 -37.36 -10.30
C LYS A 18 -5.64 -37.95 -10.72
N ILE A 19 -5.05 -38.75 -9.83
CA ILE A 19 -3.90 -39.59 -10.16
C ILE A 19 -4.47 -41.01 -10.24
N ASP A 20 -4.64 -41.53 -11.45
CA ASP A 20 -4.96 -42.94 -11.67
C ASP A 20 -3.71 -43.77 -11.42
N GLY A 21 -3.86 -44.75 -10.54
CA GLY A 21 -2.82 -45.72 -10.19
C GLY A 21 -2.94 -46.96 -11.05
N ASP A 22 -1.83 -47.35 -11.68
CA ASP A 22 -1.66 -48.69 -12.23
C ASP A 22 -0.67 -49.48 -11.38
N ALA A 23 -1.16 -50.62 -10.92
CA ALA A 23 -0.44 -51.62 -10.17
C ALA A 23 0.52 -52.40 -11.07
N TYR A 24 1.74 -52.65 -10.58
CA TYR A 24 2.56 -53.78 -11.02
C TYR A 24 2.94 -54.62 -9.81
N VAL A 25 2.50 -55.88 -9.86
CA VAL A 25 2.83 -56.96 -8.93
C VAL A 25 4.13 -57.62 -9.37
N GLY A 26 5.04 -57.86 -8.43
CA GLY A 26 6.24 -58.68 -8.62
C GLY A 26 6.80 -59.15 -7.27
N GLU A 27 6.60 -60.42 -6.98
CA GLU A 27 7.01 -61.15 -5.78
C GLU A 27 8.53 -61.33 -5.60
N ASN A 28 8.89 -61.50 -4.32
CA ASN A 28 9.80 -62.49 -3.71
C ASN A 28 11.15 -62.04 -3.12
N GLY A 29 11.40 -62.51 -1.88
CA GLY A 29 12.73 -62.78 -1.35
C GLY A 29 13.01 -62.26 0.06
N GLN A 30 13.47 -63.15 0.95
CA GLN A 30 13.62 -63.00 2.40
C GLN A 30 14.91 -62.30 2.87
N ALA A 31 14.83 -61.80 4.12
CA ALA A 31 15.84 -61.83 5.20
C ALA A 31 16.99 -60.81 5.29
N ALA A 32 17.28 -60.52 6.57
CA ALA A 32 18.54 -60.11 7.20
C ALA A 32 18.71 -58.64 7.62
N GLN A 33 18.91 -58.48 8.94
CA GLN A 33 19.37 -57.29 9.65
C GLN A 33 20.72 -56.78 9.12
N LYS A 34 20.93 -55.46 9.12
CA LYS A 34 22.24 -54.85 9.38
C LYS A 34 22.11 -53.40 9.86
N SER A 35 22.75 -53.15 10.99
CA SER A 35 23.05 -51.86 11.59
C SER A 35 23.96 -50.99 10.71
N SER A 36 23.66 -49.71 10.57
CA SER A 36 24.69 -48.66 10.44
C SER A 36 24.11 -47.26 10.67
N SER A 37 24.75 -46.56 11.59
CA SER A 37 24.67 -45.14 11.92
C SER A 37 24.34 -44.17 10.78
N ALA A 38 23.38 -43.27 10.99
CA ALA A 38 23.25 -42.03 10.24
C ALA A 38 22.92 -40.87 11.18
N SER A 39 23.91 -40.00 11.40
CA SER A 39 23.77 -38.70 12.04
C SER A 39 22.80 -37.81 11.25
N PRO A 40 21.96 -36.97 11.89
CA PRO A 40 21.05 -36.11 11.17
C PRO A 40 21.82 -34.96 10.50
N SER A 41 21.84 -34.94 9.17
CA SER A 41 22.30 -33.83 8.36
C SER A 41 21.38 -32.62 8.58
N LYS A 42 21.77 -31.72 9.49
CA LYS A 42 21.20 -30.38 9.57
C LYS A 42 21.61 -29.61 8.31
N SER A 43 20.71 -29.55 7.33
CA SER A 43 20.75 -28.52 6.29
C SER A 43 20.85 -27.14 6.96
N PRO A 44 21.78 -26.26 6.56
CA PRO A 44 21.88 -24.94 7.17
C PRO A 44 20.69 -24.11 6.73
N SER A 45 19.67 -24.04 7.59
CA SER A 45 18.61 -23.05 7.45
C SER A 45 19.28 -21.68 7.45
N LYS A 46 19.23 -20.96 6.32
CA LYS A 46 19.66 -19.55 6.26
C LYS A 46 19.06 -18.84 7.47
N PRO A 47 19.85 -18.13 8.28
CA PRO A 47 19.30 -17.44 9.44
C PRO A 47 18.24 -16.45 8.95
N ARG A 48 16.97 -16.73 9.26
CA ARG A 48 15.84 -15.84 8.99
C ARG A 48 16.19 -14.51 9.64
N GLY A 49 16.34 -13.47 8.81
CA GLY A 49 16.72 -12.14 9.31
C GLY A 49 15.71 -11.68 10.35
N LYS A 50 16.18 -11.02 11.42
CA LYS A 50 15.29 -10.45 12.45
C LYS A 50 14.31 -9.49 11.76
N LEU A 51 13.02 -9.82 11.83
CA LEU A 51 11.94 -8.98 11.33
C LEU A 51 11.72 -7.80 12.29
N VAL A 52 11.34 -6.67 11.73
CA VAL A 52 11.06 -5.41 12.42
C VAL A 52 9.64 -5.00 12.04
N SER A 53 8.80 -4.71 13.04
CA SER A 53 7.45 -4.18 12.81
C SER A 53 7.55 -2.77 12.22
N THR A 54 6.74 -2.46 11.22
CA THR A 54 6.77 -1.21 10.47
C THR A 54 5.36 -0.78 10.13
N ARG A 55 5.05 0.49 10.39
CA ARG A 55 3.74 1.09 10.09
C ARG A 55 3.91 2.10 8.97
N VAL A 56 3.03 2.04 7.98
CA VAL A 56 3.00 3.00 6.87
C VAL A 56 1.63 3.69 6.84
N ARG A 57 1.61 5.01 6.98
CA ARG A 57 0.43 5.82 6.67
C ARG A 57 0.34 6.00 5.17
N LEU A 58 -0.75 5.52 4.56
CA LEU A 58 -1.03 5.60 3.14
C LEU A 58 -1.65 6.95 2.76
N LEU A 59 -1.78 7.21 1.45
CA LEU A 59 -2.28 8.49 0.93
C LEU A 59 -3.77 8.71 1.17
N ASP A 60 -4.54 7.64 1.35
CA ASP A 60 -5.96 7.69 1.73
C ASP A 60 -6.17 7.93 3.23
N GLY A 61 -5.08 8.05 4.00
CA GLY A 61 -5.09 8.29 5.45
C GLY A 61 -5.08 7.02 6.30
N THR A 62 -5.24 5.84 5.70
CA THR A 62 -5.22 4.57 6.42
C THR A 62 -3.80 4.23 6.91
N GLU A 63 -3.73 3.42 7.97
CA GLU A 63 -2.47 2.88 8.50
C GLU A 63 -2.33 1.42 8.11
N TRP A 64 -1.20 1.07 7.51
CA TRP A 64 -0.86 -0.29 7.10
C TRP A 64 0.31 -0.81 7.92
N ASP A 65 0.04 -1.83 8.74
CA ASP A 65 1.06 -2.51 9.55
C ASP A 65 1.67 -3.68 8.77
N THR A 66 3.00 -3.71 8.69
CA THR A 66 3.77 -4.73 8.00
C THR A 66 5.05 -5.08 8.77
N SER A 67 5.81 -6.05 8.28
CA SER A 67 7.13 -6.37 8.83
C SER A 67 8.18 -6.43 7.73
N ILE A 68 9.36 -5.88 8.01
CA ILE A 68 10.51 -5.86 7.09
C ILE A 68 11.72 -6.49 7.76
N GLU A 69 12.68 -6.98 6.96
CA GLU A 69 13.92 -7.48 7.52
C GLU A 69 14.78 -6.32 8.03
N LYS A 70 15.53 -6.52 9.13
CA LYS A 70 16.43 -5.47 9.68
C LYS A 70 17.44 -4.92 8.65
N LYS A 71 17.79 -5.71 7.64
CA LYS A 71 18.73 -5.35 6.57
C LYS A 71 18.05 -4.70 5.35
N SER A 72 16.72 -4.58 5.34
CA SER A 72 15.95 -4.01 4.24
C SER A 72 16.34 -2.56 3.97
N LYS A 73 16.34 -2.22 2.69
CA LYS A 73 16.46 -0.87 2.15
C LYS A 73 15.09 -0.22 2.03
N GLY A 74 15.05 1.09 1.81
CA GLY A 74 13.78 1.78 1.56
C GLY A 74 13.08 1.29 0.30
N ILE A 75 13.82 0.87 -0.72
CA ILE A 75 13.25 0.29 -1.95
C ILE A 75 12.47 -1.01 -1.66
N ASP A 76 12.93 -1.85 -0.73
CA ASP A 76 12.21 -3.09 -0.38
C ASP A 76 10.86 -2.79 0.31
N LEU A 77 10.77 -1.67 1.04
CA LEU A 77 9.52 -1.19 1.62
C LEU A 77 8.62 -0.57 0.55
N LEU A 78 9.20 0.17 -0.41
CA LEU A 78 8.45 0.72 -1.54
C LEU A 78 7.81 -0.40 -2.35
N ASP A 79 8.57 -1.45 -2.67
CA ASP A 79 8.08 -2.63 -3.38
C ASP A 79 6.88 -3.26 -2.66
N LYS A 80 6.97 -3.43 -1.33
CA LYS A 80 5.87 -3.96 -0.52
C LYS A 80 4.61 -3.11 -0.54
N VAL A 81 4.76 -1.79 -0.45
CA VAL A 81 3.61 -0.86 -0.50
C VAL A 81 3.03 -0.84 -1.91
N SER A 82 3.88 -0.84 -2.93
CA SER A 82 3.48 -0.93 -4.33
C SER A 82 2.68 -2.20 -4.62
N ASP A 83 3.14 -3.36 -4.14
CA ASP A 83 2.42 -4.62 -4.29
C ASP A 83 1.07 -4.57 -3.56
N HIS A 84 1.03 -4.00 -2.35
CA HIS A 84 -0.21 -3.85 -1.58
C HIS A 84 -1.25 -2.95 -2.28
N LEU A 85 -0.78 -1.89 -2.94
CA LEU A 85 -1.62 -0.93 -3.66
C LEU A 85 -1.84 -1.31 -5.13
N ASN A 86 -1.23 -2.38 -5.62
CA ASN A 86 -1.17 -2.74 -7.04
C ASN A 86 -0.66 -1.57 -7.92
N LEU A 87 0.46 -0.96 -7.54
CA LEU A 87 1.06 0.21 -8.18
C LEU A 87 2.36 -0.16 -8.91
N LEU A 88 2.38 -0.07 -10.25
CA LEU A 88 3.59 -0.37 -11.04
C LEU A 88 4.49 0.87 -11.20
N GLU A 89 3.89 2.04 -11.44
CA GLU A 89 4.60 3.32 -11.66
C GLU A 89 5.08 3.96 -10.34
N LYS A 90 5.93 3.26 -9.59
CA LYS A 90 6.33 3.66 -8.24
C LYS A 90 7.38 4.78 -8.15
N ASP A 91 7.98 5.19 -9.28
CA ASP A 91 9.10 6.16 -9.32
C ASP A 91 8.71 7.57 -8.82
N TYR A 92 7.41 7.87 -8.77
CA TYR A 92 6.88 9.13 -8.27
C TYR A 92 6.79 9.20 -6.74
N PHE A 93 6.93 8.06 -6.06
CA PHE A 93 6.60 7.94 -4.65
C PHE A 93 7.82 7.67 -3.78
N GLY A 94 7.64 7.90 -2.48
CA GLY A 94 8.62 7.58 -1.47
C GLY A 94 8.02 7.64 -0.08
N PHE A 95 8.89 7.73 0.92
CA PHE A 95 8.48 7.80 2.30
C PHE A 95 9.11 9.00 2.99
N THR A 96 8.35 9.64 3.87
CA THR A 96 8.92 10.48 4.92
C THR A 96 8.80 9.79 6.27
N PHE A 97 9.70 10.14 7.19
CA PHE A 97 9.62 9.79 8.59
C PHE A 97 9.94 11.04 9.41
N THR A 98 9.42 11.12 10.63
CA THR A 98 9.77 12.19 11.55
C THR A 98 11.11 11.85 12.19
N ASP A 99 12.11 12.71 11.99
CA ASP A 99 13.44 12.50 12.54
C ASP A 99 13.53 12.85 14.03
N HIS A 100 14.71 12.69 14.62
CA HIS A 100 14.95 13.01 16.04
C HIS A 100 14.80 14.49 16.41
N HIS A 101 14.70 15.39 15.44
CA HIS A 101 14.42 16.81 15.64
C HIS A 101 12.93 17.14 15.47
N GLY A 102 12.08 16.14 15.21
CA GLY A 102 10.66 16.34 14.96
C GLY A 102 10.36 16.82 13.54
N VAL A 103 11.32 16.71 12.61
CA VAL A 103 11.19 17.20 11.24
C VAL A 103 10.94 16.05 10.28
N ASP A 104 9.93 16.21 9.41
CA ASP A 104 9.66 15.25 8.35
C ASP A 104 10.80 15.21 7.33
N THR A 105 11.43 14.04 7.24
CA THR A 105 12.61 13.80 6.40
C THR A 105 12.36 12.68 5.41
N TRP A 106 12.79 12.87 4.17
CA TRP A 106 12.70 11.84 3.13
C TRP A 106 13.61 10.65 3.43
N LEU A 107 13.05 9.45 3.35
CA LEU A 107 13.80 8.21 3.38
C LEU A 107 14.60 8.05 2.07
N ASN A 108 15.90 7.78 2.19
CA ASN A 108 16.70 7.36 1.04
C ASN A 108 16.43 5.89 0.74
N LEU A 109 15.81 5.63 -0.41
CA LEU A 109 15.36 4.28 -0.82
C LEU A 109 16.52 3.31 -1.08
N GLU A 110 17.70 3.81 -1.48
CA GLU A 110 18.85 2.97 -1.79
C GLU A 110 19.63 2.51 -0.56
N LYS A 111 19.39 3.17 0.58
CA LYS A 111 20.07 2.93 1.86
C LYS A 111 19.21 2.05 2.77
N ARG A 112 19.88 1.36 3.69
CA ARG A 112 19.22 0.57 4.73
C ARG A 112 18.36 1.47 5.62
N ILE A 113 17.14 1.04 5.89
CA ILE A 113 16.20 1.77 6.76
C ILE A 113 16.78 1.91 8.17
N SER A 114 17.35 0.83 8.69
CA SER A 114 17.97 0.78 10.03
C SER A 114 19.18 1.69 10.23
N LYS A 115 19.73 2.28 9.15
CA LYS A 115 20.79 3.29 9.23
C LYS A 115 20.27 4.72 9.24
N GLN A 116 18.99 4.92 8.92
CA GLN A 116 18.36 6.24 8.76
C GLN A 116 17.39 6.54 9.90
N VAL A 117 16.65 5.52 10.33
CA VAL A 117 15.62 5.64 11.38
C VAL A 117 16.05 4.87 12.62
N LYS A 118 16.03 5.54 13.78
CA LYS A 118 16.31 4.94 15.10
C LYS A 118 15.01 4.87 15.90
N GLY A 119 14.40 3.69 16.00
CA GLY A 119 13.17 3.48 16.79
C GLY A 119 12.05 2.76 16.03
N PRO A 120 10.80 2.82 16.55
CA PRO A 120 9.62 2.34 15.83
C PRO A 120 9.57 2.94 14.42
N SER A 121 9.37 2.08 13.43
CA SER A 121 9.47 2.46 12.02
C SER A 121 8.10 2.89 11.51
N GLU A 122 7.74 4.15 11.78
CA GLU A 122 6.55 4.80 11.21
C GLU A 122 6.95 5.64 10.00
N PHE A 123 6.24 5.43 8.89
CA PHE A 123 6.50 6.12 7.63
C PHE A 123 5.21 6.72 7.07
N ASN A 124 5.31 7.85 6.39
CA ASN A 124 4.24 8.38 5.56
C ASN A 124 4.59 8.12 4.09
N PHE A 125 3.76 7.35 3.40
CA PHE A 125 3.85 7.19 1.95
C PHE A 125 3.43 8.51 1.28
N GLN A 126 4.29 9.07 0.44
CA GLN A 126 4.10 10.38 -0.16
C GLN A 126 4.56 10.43 -1.62
N VAL A 127 4.00 11.35 -2.39
CA VAL A 127 4.49 11.72 -3.72
C VAL A 127 5.73 12.60 -3.56
N LYS A 128 6.83 12.14 -4.16
CA LYS A 128 8.12 12.84 -4.17
C LYS A 128 8.32 13.65 -5.44
N PHE A 129 7.84 13.13 -6.57
CA PHE A 129 7.97 13.78 -7.87
C PHE A 129 6.58 13.85 -8.52
N TYR A 130 6.12 15.07 -8.79
CA TYR A 130 4.86 15.28 -9.50
C TYR A 130 5.14 15.26 -11.01
N PRO A 131 4.45 14.43 -11.81
CA PRO A 131 4.57 14.51 -13.25
C PRO A 131 4.05 15.87 -13.74
N PRO A 132 4.66 16.46 -14.78
CA PRO A 132 4.21 17.73 -15.33
C PRO A 132 2.80 17.64 -15.95
N ASP A 133 2.44 16.45 -16.42
CA ASP A 133 1.11 16.14 -16.95
C ASP A 133 0.64 14.76 -16.44
N PRO A 134 -0.34 14.70 -15.53
CA PRO A 134 -0.85 13.44 -14.99
C PRO A 134 -1.64 12.60 -16.03
N SER A 135 -2.03 13.18 -17.16
CA SER A 135 -2.71 12.44 -18.24
C SER A 135 -1.77 11.46 -18.95
N GLN A 136 -0.45 11.64 -18.83
CA GLN A 136 0.56 10.79 -19.44
C GLN A 136 0.90 9.52 -18.64
N LEU A 137 0.37 9.39 -17.42
CA LEU A 137 0.56 8.17 -16.63
C LEU A 137 -0.11 6.98 -17.32
N ALA A 138 0.47 5.80 -17.19
CA ALA A 138 -0.13 4.61 -17.77
C ALA A 138 -1.32 4.12 -16.94
N GLU A 139 -1.21 4.14 -15.61
CA GLU A 139 -2.18 3.49 -14.74
C GLU A 139 -3.12 4.46 -14.02
N ASP A 140 -4.40 4.11 -13.97
CA ASP A 140 -5.42 4.87 -13.22
C ASP A 140 -5.14 4.88 -11.72
N ILE A 141 -4.55 3.80 -11.18
CA ILE A 141 -4.18 3.73 -9.77
C ILE A 141 -3.11 4.78 -9.43
N THR A 142 -2.14 5.02 -10.33
CA THR A 142 -1.12 6.06 -10.13
C THR A 142 -1.75 7.45 -10.10
N ARG A 143 -2.64 7.74 -11.06
CA ARG A 143 -3.43 8.99 -11.08
C ARG A 143 -4.24 9.17 -9.80
N TYR A 144 -4.86 8.10 -9.32
CA TYR A 144 -5.64 8.12 -8.10
C TYR A 144 -4.77 8.44 -6.87
N GLN A 145 -3.62 7.80 -6.72
CA GLN A 145 -2.69 8.08 -5.62
C GLN A 145 -2.19 9.54 -5.67
N LEU A 146 -1.88 10.08 -6.85
CA LEU A 146 -1.54 11.50 -7.00
C LEU A 146 -2.69 12.42 -6.57
N CYS A 147 -3.93 12.09 -6.95
CA CYS A 147 -5.11 12.85 -6.55
C CYS A 147 -5.27 12.90 -5.02
N LEU A 148 -5.05 11.77 -4.33
CA LEU A 148 -5.08 11.71 -2.88
C LEU A 148 -4.02 12.63 -2.25
N GLN A 149 -2.79 12.63 -2.76
CA GLN A 149 -1.75 13.53 -2.28
C GLN A 149 -2.10 14.99 -2.53
N VAL A 150 -2.55 15.36 -3.74
CA VAL A 150 -2.92 16.75 -4.05
C VAL A 150 -4.03 17.23 -3.12
N ARG A 151 -5.06 16.41 -2.89
CA ARG A 151 -6.12 16.72 -1.93
C ARG A 151 -5.55 16.97 -0.54
N ARG A 152 -4.66 16.11 -0.05
CA ARG A 152 -4.00 16.29 1.26
C ARG A 152 -3.17 17.58 1.29
N ASP A 153 -2.40 17.86 0.25
CA ASP A 153 -1.54 19.05 0.18
C ASP A 153 -2.38 20.34 0.18
N ILE A 154 -3.56 20.34 -0.46
CA ILE A 154 -4.52 21.46 -0.39
C ILE A 154 -5.08 21.62 1.01
N LEU A 155 -5.59 20.53 1.61
CA LEU A 155 -6.23 20.59 2.93
C LEU A 155 -5.27 20.97 4.06
N THR A 156 -4.00 20.58 3.93
CA THR A 156 -2.93 20.95 4.89
C THR A 156 -2.34 22.33 4.62
N GLY A 157 -2.75 23.00 3.53
CA GLY A 157 -2.23 24.31 3.13
C GLY A 157 -0.82 24.27 2.52
N LYS A 158 -0.25 23.08 2.29
CA LYS A 158 1.04 22.89 1.60
C LYS A 158 0.96 23.30 0.13
N LEU A 159 -0.21 23.14 -0.49
CA LEU A 159 -0.51 23.64 -1.84
C LEU A 159 -1.54 24.77 -1.77
N PRO A 160 -1.10 26.05 -1.81
CA PRO A 160 -2.01 27.19 -1.80
C PRO A 160 -2.90 27.18 -3.05
N CYS A 161 -4.21 27.34 -2.84
CA CYS A 161 -5.20 27.41 -3.91
C CYS A 161 -6.05 28.67 -3.77
N SER A 162 -6.55 29.18 -4.90
CA SER A 162 -7.53 30.27 -4.88
C SER A 162 -8.87 29.78 -4.33
N PHE A 163 -9.73 30.70 -3.89
CA PHE A 163 -11.11 30.35 -3.49
C PHE A 163 -11.84 29.59 -4.62
N VAL A 164 -11.71 30.07 -5.87
CA VAL A 164 -12.32 29.45 -7.04
C VAL A 164 -11.83 28.02 -7.24
N THR A 165 -10.53 27.78 -7.05
CA THR A 165 -9.94 26.44 -7.16
C THR A 165 -10.47 25.50 -6.09
N HIS A 166 -10.58 25.95 -4.84
CA HIS A 166 -11.17 25.15 -3.76
C HIS A 166 -12.64 24.80 -4.06
N ALA A 167 -13.44 25.78 -4.50
CA ALA A 167 -14.85 25.55 -4.83
C ALA A 167 -15.00 24.56 -6.01
N LEU A 168 -14.17 24.69 -7.05
CA LEU A 168 -14.20 23.81 -8.21
C LEU A 168 -13.76 22.38 -7.87
N MET A 169 -12.70 22.22 -7.07
CA MET A 169 -12.29 20.88 -6.63
C MET A 169 -13.30 20.27 -5.66
N GLY A 170 -13.90 21.09 -4.81
CA GLY A 170 -14.99 20.68 -3.93
C GLY A 170 -16.20 20.17 -4.70
N SER A 171 -16.61 20.85 -5.76
CA SER A 171 -17.74 20.40 -6.59
C SER A 171 -17.46 19.04 -7.25
N TYR A 172 -16.25 18.82 -7.77
CA TYR A 172 -15.87 17.51 -8.32
C TYR A 172 -15.81 16.43 -7.24
N MET A 173 -15.37 16.74 -6.03
CA MET A 173 -15.35 15.79 -4.93
C MET A 173 -16.77 15.39 -4.50
N VAL A 174 -17.69 16.36 -4.39
CA VAL A 174 -19.09 16.09 -4.06
C VAL A 174 -19.75 15.25 -5.14
N GLN A 175 -19.56 15.61 -6.41
CA GLN A 175 -20.04 14.84 -7.56
C GLN A 175 -19.52 13.39 -7.54
N ALA A 176 -18.26 13.19 -7.15
CA ALA A 176 -17.66 11.87 -7.05
C ALA A 176 -18.12 11.05 -5.83
N GLU A 177 -18.75 11.63 -4.82
CA GLU A 177 -19.26 10.87 -3.66
C GLU A 177 -20.78 10.70 -3.68
N ILE A 178 -21.49 11.74 -4.12
CA ILE A 178 -22.95 11.84 -4.02
C ILE A 178 -23.61 11.64 -5.39
N GLY A 179 -22.89 11.89 -6.49
CA GLY A 179 -23.43 11.83 -7.84
C GLY A 179 -24.03 13.16 -8.28
N ASP A 180 -24.96 13.10 -9.23
CA ASP A 180 -25.59 14.27 -9.83
C ASP A 180 -26.44 15.04 -8.80
N TYR A 181 -26.45 16.37 -8.91
CA TYR A 181 -27.27 17.20 -8.05
C TYR A 181 -28.79 16.99 -8.31
N ASP A 182 -29.53 16.56 -7.28
CA ASP A 182 -31.00 16.62 -7.26
C ASP A 182 -31.51 17.67 -6.26
N SER A 183 -32.25 18.67 -6.75
CA SER A 183 -32.90 19.71 -5.93
C SER A 183 -33.88 19.20 -4.87
N LYS A 184 -34.41 17.98 -5.01
CA LYS A 184 -35.34 17.36 -4.05
C LYS A 184 -34.62 16.66 -2.90
N GLU A 185 -33.40 16.18 -3.15
CA GLU A 185 -32.58 15.49 -2.14
C GLU A 185 -31.59 16.46 -1.48
N HIS A 186 -31.07 17.42 -2.23
CA HIS A 186 -30.08 18.41 -1.80
C HIS A 186 -30.74 19.76 -1.47
N THR A 187 -31.69 19.74 -0.54
CA THR A 187 -32.52 20.90 -0.19
C THR A 187 -31.82 21.95 0.68
N ASP A 188 -30.78 21.56 1.40
CA ASP A 188 -29.97 22.44 2.25
C ASP A 188 -28.48 22.03 2.16
N ILE A 189 -27.59 22.64 2.95
CA ILE A 189 -26.14 22.36 2.89
C ILE A 189 -25.70 21.14 3.71
N SER A 190 -26.62 20.41 4.35
CA SER A 190 -26.28 19.30 5.24
C SER A 190 -25.52 18.18 4.52
N TYR A 191 -25.83 17.95 3.23
CA TYR A 191 -25.10 17.00 2.38
C TYR A 191 -23.62 17.37 2.14
N LEU A 192 -23.19 18.57 2.51
CA LEU A 192 -21.81 19.04 2.38
C LEU A 192 -21.03 18.99 3.70
N GLN A 193 -21.67 18.71 4.84
CA GLN A 193 -21.05 18.83 6.17
C GLN A 193 -19.89 17.86 6.40
N ASP A 194 -19.95 16.68 5.80
CA ASP A 194 -18.90 15.65 5.92
C ASP A 194 -17.68 15.93 5.01
N PHE A 195 -17.71 17.00 4.22
CA PHE A 195 -16.65 17.34 3.28
C PHE A 195 -15.76 18.47 3.79
N ALA A 196 -14.46 18.18 3.79
CA ALA A 196 -13.43 19.20 3.93
C ALA A 196 -12.95 19.66 2.55
N PHE A 197 -13.20 20.92 2.20
CA PHE A 197 -12.84 21.52 0.92
C PHE A 197 -11.60 22.40 0.99
N ALA A 198 -11.37 23.09 2.11
CA ALA A 198 -10.30 24.06 2.27
C ALA A 198 -9.73 24.06 3.70
N PRO A 199 -8.48 24.54 3.89
CA PRO A 199 -7.96 24.81 5.22
C PRO A 199 -8.88 25.78 5.99
N ASN A 200 -9.17 25.47 7.26
CA ASN A 200 -9.98 26.31 8.15
C ASN A 200 -11.38 26.67 7.62
N GLN A 201 -12.03 25.76 6.90
CA GLN A 201 -13.40 25.94 6.40
C GLN A 201 -14.40 26.25 7.52
N THR A 202 -15.17 27.32 7.33
CA THR A 202 -16.30 27.70 8.19
C THR A 202 -17.61 27.51 7.44
N PHE A 203 -18.61 26.92 8.09
CA PHE A 203 -19.96 26.72 7.57
C PHE A 203 -20.92 27.79 8.09
#